data_AF-C3RUJ1-F1
#
_entry.id   AF-C3RUJ1-F1
#
_cell.length_a   1.000
_cell.length_b   1.000
_cell.length_c   1.000
_cell.angle_alpha   90.00
_cell.angle_beta   90.00
_cell.angle_gamma   90.00
#
_symmetry.space_group_name_H-M   'P 1'
#
loop_
_entity.id
_entity.type
_entity.pdbx_description
1 polymer ?
#
loop_
_entity_poly.entity_id
_entity_poly.type
_entity_poly.pdbx_seq_one_letter_code
_entity_poly.pdbx_strand_id
1 'polypeptide(L)' 'REAGIHVQPLPEIPREALARLRDYFKSAILPALTPLAFDAAHPFPHISNLCMNLAVVLRDGDGHER' A
#
# COMPACT_ATOMS: atom_id res chain seq x y z
N ARG A 1 9.62 21.74 11.54
CA ARG A 1 11.02 21.79 11.03
C ARG A 1 12.00 22.25 12.10
N GLU A 2 11.63 23.11 13.05
CA GLU A 2 12.50 23.55 14.15
C GLU A 2 12.88 22.47 15.18
N ALA A 3 12.15 21.35 15.25
CA ALA A 3 12.44 20.24 16.17
C ALA A 3 13.26 19.09 15.54
N GLY A 4 13.78 19.23 14.31
CA GLY A 4 14.58 18.20 13.64
C GLY A 4 13.80 16.95 13.15
N ILE A 5 12.47 16.99 13.15
CA ILE A 5 11.61 15.89 12.67
C ILE A 5 11.12 16.19 11.26
N HIS A 6 11.26 15.19 10.37
CA HIS A 6 10.94 15.28 8.96
C HIS A 6 10.04 14.13 8.53
N VAL A 7 8.90 14.44 7.92
CA VAL A 7 8.10 13.48 7.15
C VAL A 7 8.60 13.55 5.71
N GLN A 8 9.26 12.49 5.24
CA GLN A 8 9.86 12.44 3.91
C GLN A 8 8.95 11.71 2.92
N PRO A 9 8.77 12.24 1.69
CA PRO A 9 8.11 11.50 0.63
C PRO A 9 9.03 10.38 0.13
N LEU A 10 8.43 9.29 -0.36
CA LEU A 10 9.16 8.08 -0.79
C LEU A 10 10.35 8.34 -1.75
N PRO A 11 10.25 9.24 -2.75
CA PRO A 11 11.37 9.51 -3.68
C PRO A 11 12.59 10.15 -3.03
N GLU A 12 12.43 10.80 -1.87
CA GLU A 12 13.52 11.48 -1.15
C GLU A 12 14.23 10.55 -0.14
N ILE A 13 13.72 9.32 0.04
CA ILE A 13 14.30 8.37 0.98
C ILE A 13 15.58 7.73 0.40
N PRO A 14 16.72 7.78 1.11
CA PRO A 14 17.94 7.12 0.68
C PRO A 14 17.75 5.62 0.44
N ARG A 15 18.44 5.06 -0.56
CA ARG A 15 18.28 3.64 -0.97
C ARG A 15 18.44 2.64 0.17
N GLU A 16 19.39 2.87 1.08
CA GLU A 16 19.61 1.99 2.24
C GLU A 16 18.44 2.02 3.22
N ALA A 17 17.86 3.20 3.46
CA ALA A 17 16.68 3.36 4.29
C ALA A 17 15.45 2.73 3.62
N LEU A 18 15.33 2.89 2.30
CA LEU A 18 14.27 2.25 1.51
C LEU A 18 14.35 0.72 1.59
N ALA A 19 15.56 0.14 1.58
CA ALA A 19 15.74 -1.29 1.76
C ALA A 19 15.22 -1.76 3.13
N ARG A 20 15.57 -1.05 4.21
CA ARG A 20 15.06 -1.35 5.56
C ARG A 20 13.54 -1.21 5.67
N LEU A 21 12.96 -0.16 5.06
CA LEU A 21 11.50 0.02 5.01
C LEU A 21 10.82 -1.11 4.26
N ARG A 22 11.42 -1.61 3.18
CA ARG A 22 10.90 -2.75 2.42
C ARG A 22 10.95 -4.05 3.22
N ASP A 23 12.00 -4.26 4.00
CA ASP A 23 12.11 -5.43 4.87
C ASP A 23 11.06 -5.37 5.99
N TYR A 24 10.89 -4.20 6.62
CA TYR A 24 9.83 -3.96 7.59
C TYR A 24 8.43 -4.18 7.01
N PHE A 25 8.18 -3.68 5.79
CA PHE A 25 6.92 -3.91 5.09
C PHE A 25 6.65 -5.41 4.93
N LYS A 26 7.64 -6.19 4.49
CA LYS A 26 7.49 -7.64 4.29
C LYS A 26 7.29 -8.40 5.60
N SER A 27 7.99 -8.03 6.66
CA SER A 27 7.98 -8.79 7.92
C SER A 27 6.81 -8.44 8.84
N ALA A 28 6.31 -7.20 8.78
CA ALA A 28 5.33 -6.69 9.74
C ALA A 28 4.02 -6.22 9.11
N ILE A 29 4.08 -5.53 7.96
CA ILE A 29 2.88 -4.93 7.35
C ILE A 29 2.17 -5.96 6.46
N LEU A 30 2.89 -6.58 5.53
CA LEU A 30 2.34 -7.50 4.53
C LEU A 30 1.53 -8.66 5.15
N PRO A 31 1.98 -9.33 6.22
CA PRO A 31 1.21 -10.41 6.84
C PRO A 31 -0.12 -9.95 7.47
N ALA A 32 -0.24 -8.67 7.82
CA ALA A 32 -1.44 -8.09 8.40
C ALA A 32 -2.42 -7.54 7.34
N LEU A 33 -2.02 -7.47 6.07
CA LEU A 33 -2.89 -7.02 4.99
C LEU A 33 -3.81 -8.16 4.53
N THR A 34 -5.10 -7.87 4.48
CA THR A 34 -6.12 -8.77 3.91
C THR A 34 -6.55 -8.24 2.55
N PRO A 35 -5.96 -8.73 1.42
CA PRO A 35 -6.37 -8.27 0.10
C PRO A 35 -7.81 -8.70 -0.18
N LEU A 36 -8.64 -7.76 -0.63
CA LEU A 36 -10.02 -7.99 -1.02
C LEU A 36 -10.14 -7.72 -2.53
N ALA A 37 -10.33 -8.77 -3.31
CA ALA A 37 -10.67 -8.66 -4.73
C ALA A 37 -12.20 -8.63 -4.88
N PHE A 38 -12.72 -7.74 -5.72
CA PHE A 38 -14.15 -7.65 -6.03
C PHE A 38 -14.34 -7.29 -7.51
N ASP A 39 -15.44 -7.73 -8.10
CA ASP A 39 -15.82 -7.48 -9.48
C ASP A 39 -17.29 -7.05 -9.58
N ALA A 40 -17.77 -6.68 -10.77
CA ALA A 40 -19.14 -6.23 -10.98
C ALA A 40 -20.20 -7.35 -10.79
N ALA A 41 -19.79 -8.62 -10.72
CA ALA A 41 -20.70 -9.75 -10.57
C ALA A 41 -21.06 -10.02 -9.10
N HIS A 42 -20.38 -9.37 -8.14
CA HIS A 42 -20.59 -9.56 -6.71
C HIS A 42 -20.78 -8.21 -5.98
N PRO A 43 -21.53 -8.19 -4.86
CA PRO A 43 -21.69 -6.97 -4.06
C PRO A 43 -20.35 -6.51 -3.47
N PHE A 44 -20.17 -5.20 -3.40
CA PHE A 44 -18.96 -4.59 -2.82
C PHE A 44 -18.79 -5.00 -1.34
N PRO A 45 -17.57 -5.35 -0.91
CA PRO A 45 -17.34 -5.80 0.46
C PRO A 45 -17.62 -4.69 1.47
N HIS A 46 -18.07 -5.06 2.67
CA HIS A 46 -18.21 -4.11 3.77
C HIS A 46 -16.83 -3.66 4.27
N ILE A 47 -16.59 -2.35 4.28
CA ILE A 47 -15.35 -1.73 4.74
C ILE A 47 -15.65 -0.78 5.91
N SER A 48 -14.85 -0.84 6.97
CA SER A 48 -14.95 0.07 8.11
C SER A 48 -14.56 1.50 7.72
N ASN A 49 -15.35 2.49 8.17
CA ASN A 49 -15.14 3.90 7.89
C ASN A 49 -13.99 4.55 8.69
N LEU A 50 -13.44 3.85 9.69
CA LEU A 50 -12.28 4.30 10.50
C LEU A 50 -10.98 3.60 10.09
N CYS A 51 -10.96 2.96 8.93
CA CYS A 51 -9.77 2.31 8.38
C CYS A 51 -9.25 3.07 7.16
N MET A 52 -7.93 3.09 7.00
CA MET A 52 -7.30 3.51 5.75
C MET A 52 -7.31 2.32 4.79
N ASN A 53 -7.87 2.52 3.60
CA ASN A 53 -8.00 1.49 2.57
C ASN A 53 -7.25 1.93 1.32
N LEU A 54 -6.64 0.96 0.62
CA LEU A 54 -5.94 1.20 -0.64
C LEU A 54 -6.67 0.48 -1.77
N ALA A 55 -7.23 1.25 -2.71
CA ALA A 55 -7.70 0.69 -3.98
C ALA A 55 -6.49 0.49 -4.90
N VAL A 56 -6.30 -0.75 -5.36
CA VAL A 56 -5.23 -1.12 -6.28
C VAL A 56 -5.87 -1.67 -7.55
N VAL A 57 -5.48 -1.11 -8.70
CA VAL A 57 -5.87 -1.63 -10.01
C VAL A 57 -4.71 -2.46 -10.55
N LEU A 58 -4.98 -3.70 -10.94
CA LEU A 58 -3.98 -4.53 -11.58
C LEU A 58 -4.00 -4.25 -13.09
N ARG A 59 -2.83 -4.25 -13.72
CA ARG A 59 -2.72 -4.17 -15.17
C ARG A 59 -2.01 -5.42 -15.65
N ASP A 60 -2.58 -6.09 -16.63
CA ASP A 60 -1.88 -7.20 -17.29
C ASP A 60 -0.78 -6.69 -18.23
N GLY A 61 0.00 -7.62 -18.79
CA GLY A 61 1.13 -7.30 -19.68
C GLY A 61 0.72 -6.60 -20.97
N ASP A 62 -0.55 -6.68 -21.35
CA ASP A 62 -1.11 -6.05 -22.55
C ASP A 62 -1.77 -4.70 -22.24
N GLY A 63 -1.77 -4.27 -20.97
CA GLY A 63 -2.27 -2.98 -20.50
C GLY A 63 -3.76 -2.96 -20.18
N HIS A 64 -4.44 -4.12 -20.13
CA HIS A 64 -5.82 -4.20 -19.68
C HIS A 64 -5.89 -4.10 -18.15
N GLU A 65 -6.81 -3.27 -17.66
CA GLU A 65 -7.08 -3.12 -16.24
C GLU A 65 -7.94 -4.30 -15.75
N ARG A 66 -7.53 -4.89 -14.62
CA ARG A 66 -8.17 -6.01 -13.94
C ARG A 66 -8.36 -5.71 -12.46
#